data_AF-A0A7Y7MZ52-F1
#
_entry.id   AF-A0A7Y7MZ52-F1
#
_cell.length_a   1.000
_cell.length_b   1.000
_cell.length_c   1.000
_cell.angle_alpha   90.00
_cell.angle_beta   90.00
_cell.angle_gamma   90.00
#
_symmetry.space_group_name_H-M   'P 1'
#
loop_
_entity.id
_entity.type
_entity.pdbx_description
1 polymer ?
#
loop_
_entity_poly.entity_id
_entity_poly.type
_entity_poly.pdbx_seq_one_letter_code
_entity_poly.pdbx_strand_id
1 'polypeptide(L)'
;MDLMKKALIALLVLLVLGGGGAAYYFFVMKEDPTPPEKIEEPVTEVAPQSDADLEPIMELKPEPEQTEFYVQDRKLEVVEQPEVDGLITDYLYKGEKVEILEKQGDWARISDYIVLKEGGPQTAEWVSMSGLSNDEVIISEKENKEILDSYLVKSDDLKIHQEKFRNTVAKLISEGECAPSDFEELGGWVKSVKYSDRDVYFIYCGGLSLENKIYLDVNTNEIFTK
;
A
#
# COMPACT_ATOMS: atom_id res chain seq x y z
N MET A 1 65.61 6.78 41.11
CA MET A 1 64.44 5.90 41.30
C MET A 1 64.54 4.79 40.26
N ASP A 2 64.86 3.59 40.75
CA ASP A 2 65.46 2.49 39.99
C ASP A 2 64.60 1.97 38.82
N LEU A 3 65.24 1.54 37.73
CA LEU A 3 64.57 1.16 36.47
C LEU A 3 63.58 -0.01 36.67
N MET A 4 63.92 -0.95 37.56
CA MET A 4 63.03 -2.06 37.97
C MET A 4 61.79 -1.58 38.73
N LYS A 5 61.89 -0.50 39.51
CA LYS A 5 60.78 0.01 40.33
C LYS A 5 59.72 0.69 39.46
N LYS A 6 60.13 1.32 38.35
CA LYS A 6 59.23 1.95 37.38
C LYS A 6 58.46 0.91 36.55
N ALA A 7 59.12 -0.19 36.17
CA ALA A 7 58.47 -1.30 35.46
C ALA A 7 57.42 -2.02 36.33
N LEU A 8 57.73 -2.23 37.62
CA LEU A 8 56.79 -2.84 38.57
C LEU A 8 55.57 -1.96 38.84
N ILE A 9 55.74 -0.64 38.91
CA ILE A 9 54.62 0.30 39.10
C ILE A 9 53.75 0.37 37.83
N ALA A 10 54.36 0.37 36.64
CA ALA A 10 53.61 0.37 35.38
C ALA A 10 52.79 -0.92 35.18
N LEU A 11 53.32 -2.07 35.58
CA LEU A 11 52.61 -3.36 35.53
C LEU A 11 51.41 -3.39 36.51
N LEU A 12 51.58 -2.82 37.71
CA LEU A 12 50.52 -2.71 38.71
C LEU A 12 49.37 -1.79 38.25
N VAL A 13 49.68 -0.69 37.57
CA VAL A 13 48.66 0.23 37.03
C VAL A 13 47.87 -0.42 35.89
N LEU A 14 48.53 -1.20 35.02
CA LEU A 14 47.84 -1.94 33.95
C LEU A 14 46.92 -3.05 34.48
N LEU A 15 47.31 -3.74 35.57
CA LEU A 15 46.48 -4.77 36.19
C LEU A 15 45.22 -4.21 36.87
N VAL A 16 45.31 -3.01 37.48
CA VAL A 16 44.15 -2.36 38.11
C VAL A 16 43.16 -1.81 37.07
N LEU A 17 43.65 -1.31 35.93
CA LEU A 17 42.79 -0.83 34.83
C LEU A 17 42.16 -1.98 34.02
N GLY A 18 42.83 -3.13 33.88
CA GLY A 18 42.27 -4.32 33.22
C GLY A 18 41.32 -5.14 34.11
N GLY A 19 41.52 -5.14 35.43
CA GLY A 19 40.70 -5.92 36.37
C GLY A 19 39.31 -5.34 36.64
N GLY A 20 39.14 -4.01 36.53
CA GLY A 20 37.86 -3.35 36.81
C GLY A 20 36.74 -3.69 35.82
N GLY A 21 37.07 -3.89 34.54
CA GLY A 21 36.09 -4.19 33.50
C GLY A 21 35.51 -5.61 33.57
N ALA A 22 36.35 -6.60 33.91
CA ALA A 22 35.91 -7.98 34.05
C ALA A 22 35.02 -8.19 35.29
N ALA A 23 35.31 -7.49 36.39
CA ALA A 23 34.48 -7.52 37.60
C ALA A 23 33.12 -6.85 37.39
N TYR A 24 33.06 -5.71 36.68
CA TYR A 24 31.80 -5.03 36.37
C TYR A 24 30.89 -5.87 35.45
N TYR A 25 31.45 -6.52 34.43
CA TYR A 25 30.69 -7.42 33.54
C TYR A 25 30.11 -8.63 34.28
N PHE A 26 30.86 -9.23 35.22
CA PHE A 26 30.40 -10.39 35.98
C PHE A 26 29.36 -10.04 37.06
N PHE A 27 29.38 -8.82 37.61
CA PHE A 27 28.47 -8.41 38.69
C PHE A 27 27.15 -7.78 38.19
N VAL A 28 27.11 -7.22 36.98
CA VAL A 28 25.95 -6.45 36.48
C VAL A 28 25.12 -7.21 35.42
N MET A 29 25.65 -8.25 34.78
CA MET A 29 24.95 -8.97 33.70
C MET A 29 24.56 -10.42 34.01
N LYS A 30 24.72 -10.89 35.25
CA LYS A 30 24.12 -12.16 35.71
C LYS A 30 23.04 -11.92 36.75
N GLU A 31 21.90 -11.44 36.26
CA GLU A 31 20.62 -11.74 36.90
C GLU A 31 20.04 -12.95 36.17
N ASP A 32 20.47 -14.15 36.57
CA ASP A 32 19.69 -15.35 36.30
C ASP A 32 18.42 -15.28 37.17
N PRO A 33 17.22 -15.56 36.62
CA PRO A 33 15.98 -15.51 37.39
C PRO A 33 16.03 -16.54 38.51
N THR A 34 15.96 -16.06 39.75
CA THR A 34 15.79 -16.91 40.93
C THR A 34 14.50 -17.72 40.78
N PRO A 35 14.56 -19.07 40.81
CA PRO A 35 13.36 -19.88 40.96
C PRO A 35 12.79 -19.63 42.37
N PRO A 36 11.49 -19.38 42.55
CA PRO A 36 10.94 -19.22 43.88
C PRO A 36 11.12 -20.53 44.67
N GLU A 37 11.76 -20.35 45.81
CA GLU A 37 12.05 -21.32 46.84
C GLU A 37 10.76 -21.97 47.35
N LYS A 38 10.77 -23.31 47.33
CA LYS A 38 9.71 -24.18 47.82
C LYS A 38 9.69 -24.09 49.36
N ILE A 39 8.62 -23.54 49.93
CA ILE A 39 8.34 -23.61 51.37
C ILE A 39 7.08 -24.48 51.56
N GLU A 40 7.30 -25.71 52.00
CA GLU A 40 6.35 -26.57 52.75
C GLU A 40 6.62 -26.22 54.26
N GLU A 41 5.73 -26.01 55.22
CA GLU A 41 4.40 -26.53 55.67
C GLU A 41 3.83 -25.53 56.75
N PRO A 42 2.64 -25.65 57.40
CA PRO A 42 1.72 -26.80 57.46
C PRO A 42 0.21 -26.53 57.30
N VAL A 43 -0.45 -27.67 57.12
CA VAL A 43 -1.89 -27.93 57.03
C VAL A 43 -2.70 -27.23 58.12
N THR A 44 -3.74 -26.51 57.70
CA THR A 44 -4.98 -26.38 58.50
C THR A 44 -6.13 -26.86 57.64
N GLU A 45 -6.70 -27.99 58.04
CA GLU A 45 -8.00 -28.51 57.59
C GLU A 45 -9.06 -27.39 57.82
N VAL A 46 -10.03 -27.11 56.93
CA VAL A 46 -11.36 -27.72 56.96
C VAL A 46 -12.21 -27.21 55.77
N ALA A 47 -12.88 -28.17 55.12
CA ALA A 47 -14.15 -28.14 54.35
C ALA A 47 -14.20 -27.64 52.88
N PRO A 48 -14.99 -28.35 52.03
CA PRO A 48 -15.03 -28.14 50.58
C PRO A 48 -16.05 -27.06 50.19
N GLN A 49 -15.67 -26.11 49.34
CA GLN A 49 -16.62 -25.22 48.68
C GLN A 49 -16.39 -25.17 47.17
N SER A 50 -17.33 -25.85 46.51
CA SER A 50 -17.93 -25.56 45.21
C SER A 50 -16.99 -25.14 44.07
N ASP A 51 -16.76 -26.09 43.17
CA ASP A 51 -16.62 -25.82 41.74
C ASP A 51 -17.91 -25.12 41.26
N ALA A 52 -17.92 -23.79 41.23
CA ALA A 52 -18.95 -23.02 40.57
C ALA A 52 -18.30 -21.77 39.95
N ASP A 53 -18.36 -21.72 38.62
CA ASP A 53 -18.07 -20.60 37.74
C ASP A 53 -16.65 -20.03 37.75
N LEU A 54 -15.75 -20.75 37.07
CA LEU A 54 -14.86 -20.07 36.15
C LEU A 54 -15.40 -20.32 34.74
N GLU A 55 -16.19 -19.38 34.21
CA GLU A 55 -16.37 -19.33 32.77
C GLU A 55 -14.97 -19.29 32.13
N PRO A 56 -14.69 -20.13 31.13
CA PRO A 56 -13.40 -20.08 30.45
C PRO A 56 -13.23 -18.67 29.91
N ILE A 57 -12.13 -18.01 30.27
CA ILE A 57 -11.71 -16.81 29.57
C ILE A 57 -11.44 -17.28 28.13
N MET A 58 -12.44 -17.14 27.26
CA MET A 58 -12.27 -17.29 25.83
C MET A 58 -11.14 -16.34 25.46
N GLU A 59 -9.96 -16.88 25.16
CA GLU A 59 -8.94 -16.16 24.43
C GLU A 59 -9.60 -15.72 23.12
N LEU A 60 -10.05 -14.46 23.08
CA LEU A 60 -10.48 -13.79 21.86
C LEU A 60 -9.26 -13.80 20.94
N LYS A 61 -9.22 -14.82 20.06
CA LYS A 61 -8.32 -14.80 18.91
C LYS A 61 -8.53 -13.44 18.24
N PRO A 62 -7.48 -12.62 18.04
CA PRO A 62 -7.65 -11.33 17.37
C PRO A 62 -8.31 -11.60 16.03
N GLU A 63 -9.41 -10.89 15.78
CA GLU A 63 -10.08 -10.89 14.49
C GLU A 63 -9.01 -10.62 13.41
N PRO A 64 -8.97 -11.41 12.31
CA PRO A 64 -7.95 -11.21 11.30
C PRO A 64 -7.98 -9.75 10.84
N GLU A 65 -6.84 -9.07 10.88
CA GLU A 65 -6.77 -7.69 10.44
C GLU A 65 -7.22 -7.63 8.98
N GLN A 66 -8.25 -6.82 8.70
CA GLN A 66 -8.71 -6.59 7.34
C GLN A 66 -7.57 -5.99 6.51
N THR A 67 -7.18 -6.69 5.45
CA THR A 67 -6.16 -6.27 4.49
C THR A 67 -6.76 -5.81 3.17
N GLU A 68 -7.99 -6.18 2.85
CA GLU A 68 -8.66 -5.83 1.59
C GLU A 68 -9.55 -4.60 1.75
N PHE A 69 -9.35 -3.60 0.89
CA PHE A 69 -10.05 -2.33 0.89
C PHE A 69 -10.52 -1.98 -0.52
N TYR A 70 -11.39 -0.97 -0.62
CA TYR A 70 -11.88 -0.43 -1.88
C TYR A 70 -11.57 1.06 -1.96
N VAL A 71 -11.20 1.54 -3.13
CA VAL A 71 -10.97 2.98 -3.37
C VAL A 71 -12.32 3.70 -3.35
N GLN A 72 -12.51 4.63 -2.41
CA GLN A 72 -13.74 5.43 -2.32
C GLN A 72 -13.67 6.74 -3.11
N ASP A 73 -12.46 7.30 -3.25
CA ASP A 73 -12.24 8.52 -3.99
C ASP A 73 -12.35 8.26 -5.49
N ARG A 74 -12.79 9.27 -6.25
CA ARG A 74 -12.90 9.16 -7.71
C ARG A 74 -11.59 8.72 -8.36
N LYS A 75 -10.50 9.30 -7.87
CA LYS A 75 -9.13 9.13 -8.31
C LYS A 75 -8.25 9.33 -7.08
N LEU A 76 -7.52 8.29 -6.70
CA LEU A 76 -6.65 8.24 -5.53
C LEU A 76 -5.20 8.23 -6.01
N GLU A 77 -4.41 9.16 -5.49
CA GLU A 77 -2.98 9.26 -5.79
C GLU A 77 -2.22 8.12 -5.12
N VAL A 78 -1.38 7.45 -5.92
CA VAL A 78 -0.37 6.51 -5.43
C VAL A 78 0.96 7.24 -5.41
N VAL A 79 1.60 7.28 -4.25
CA VAL A 79 2.86 8.01 -4.04
C VAL A 79 4.00 7.08 -3.65
N GLU A 80 5.23 7.48 -3.98
CA GLU A 80 6.46 6.71 -3.72
C GLU A 80 6.82 6.62 -2.22
N GLN A 81 6.32 7.56 -1.41
CA GLN A 81 6.58 7.68 0.02
C GLN A 81 5.33 8.19 0.75
N PRO A 82 5.10 7.80 2.01
CA PRO A 82 3.90 8.16 2.79
C PRO A 82 3.95 9.62 3.27
N GLU A 83 3.97 10.56 2.31
CA GLU A 83 4.14 11.99 2.51
C GLU A 83 3.14 12.76 1.63
N VAL A 84 2.61 13.87 2.15
CA VAL A 84 1.53 14.63 1.49
C VAL A 84 1.95 15.24 0.16
N ASP A 85 3.23 15.57 0.01
CA ASP A 85 3.87 16.09 -1.20
C ASP A 85 4.79 15.05 -1.87
N GLY A 86 4.56 13.77 -1.59
CA GLY A 86 5.28 12.65 -2.20
C GLY A 86 5.14 12.63 -3.74
N LEU A 87 6.12 12.03 -4.40
CA LEU A 87 6.08 11.85 -5.85
C LEU A 87 4.94 10.88 -6.21
N ILE A 88 3.97 11.35 -7.00
CA ILE A 88 2.90 10.50 -7.53
C ILE A 88 3.49 9.58 -8.59
N THR A 89 3.35 8.27 -8.38
CA THR A 89 3.83 7.21 -9.28
C THR A 89 2.70 6.62 -10.12
N ASP A 90 1.49 6.58 -9.58
CA ASP A 90 0.31 6.03 -10.26
C ASP A 90 -1.01 6.59 -9.67
N TYR A 91 -2.14 6.11 -10.17
CA TYR A 91 -3.47 6.41 -9.66
C TYR A 91 -4.33 5.16 -9.58
N LEU A 92 -5.14 5.07 -8.53
CA LEU A 92 -6.22 4.10 -8.42
C LEU A 92 -7.56 4.79 -8.62
N TYR A 93 -8.54 4.07 -9.15
CA TYR A 93 -9.87 4.63 -9.44
C TYR A 93 -10.95 4.05 -8.54
N LYS A 94 -12.03 4.82 -8.36
CA LYS A 94 -13.13 4.45 -7.48
C LYS A 94 -13.66 3.05 -7.75
N GLY A 95 -13.84 2.28 -6.68
CA GLY A 95 -14.32 0.90 -6.72
C GLY A 95 -13.23 -0.14 -6.94
N GLU A 96 -12.00 0.27 -7.29
CA GLU A 96 -10.88 -0.68 -7.35
C GLU A 96 -10.60 -1.29 -5.99
N LYS A 97 -10.30 -2.58 -6.01
CA LYS A 97 -9.93 -3.34 -4.83
C LYS A 97 -8.42 -3.25 -4.60
N VAL A 98 -8.01 -3.02 -3.37
CA VAL A 98 -6.62 -2.80 -2.98
C VAL A 98 -6.29 -3.68 -1.78
N GLU A 99 -5.11 -4.31 -1.83
CA GLU A 99 -4.56 -5.05 -0.69
C GLU A 99 -3.56 -4.15 0.06
N ILE A 100 -3.81 -3.94 1.34
CA ILE A 100 -2.93 -3.20 2.24
C ILE A 100 -1.94 -4.16 2.88
N LEU A 101 -0.66 -3.91 2.64
CA LEU A 101 0.46 -4.69 3.18
C LEU A 101 0.96 -4.11 4.52
N GLU A 102 0.76 -2.81 4.75
CA GLU A 102 1.20 -2.11 5.94
C GLU A 102 0.42 -0.81 6.14
N LYS A 103 0.17 -0.41 7.40
CA LYS A 103 -0.42 0.88 7.76
C LYS A 103 0.60 1.70 8.53
N GLN A 104 0.83 2.94 8.10
CA GLN A 104 1.74 3.89 8.74
C GLN A 104 1.08 5.26 8.88
N GLY A 105 0.56 5.56 10.07
CA GLY A 105 -0.21 6.79 10.29
C GLY A 105 -1.44 6.83 9.40
N ASP A 106 -1.56 7.88 8.59
CA ASP A 106 -2.67 8.08 7.64
C ASP A 106 -2.42 7.42 6.27
N TRP A 107 -1.35 6.62 6.13
CA TRP A 107 -0.96 6.00 4.87
C TRP A 107 -1.04 4.48 4.93
N ALA A 108 -1.31 3.88 3.77
CA ALA A 108 -1.26 2.45 3.55
C ALA A 108 -0.31 2.09 2.41
N ARG A 109 0.56 1.11 2.65
CA ARG A 109 1.45 0.55 1.63
C ARG A 109 0.73 -0.55 0.88
N ILE A 110 0.84 -0.54 -0.45
CA ILE A 110 0.11 -1.45 -1.35
C ILE A 110 1.02 -2.29 -2.24
N SER A 111 2.34 -2.06 -2.20
CA SER A 111 3.34 -2.85 -2.92
C SER A 111 4.56 -3.14 -2.07
N ASP A 112 5.34 -4.14 -2.46
CA ASP A 112 6.60 -4.47 -1.80
C ASP A 112 7.61 -3.31 -1.86
N TYR A 113 8.51 -3.26 -0.88
CA TYR A 113 9.63 -2.33 -0.94
C TYR A 113 10.59 -2.73 -2.06
N ILE A 114 10.89 -1.77 -2.93
CA ILE A 114 11.85 -1.90 -4.03
C ILE A 114 12.99 -0.90 -3.86
N VAL A 115 14.12 -1.19 -4.51
CA VAL A 115 15.27 -0.27 -4.60
C VAL A 115 15.54 -0.02 -6.07
N LEU A 116 15.26 1.20 -6.55
CA LEU A 116 15.35 1.54 -7.97
C LEU A 116 16.79 1.53 -8.53
N LYS A 117 17.78 1.81 -7.67
CA LYS A 117 19.20 1.87 -8.04
C LYS A 117 20.07 1.33 -6.90
N GLU A 118 21.17 0.66 -7.22
CA GLU A 118 22.09 0.12 -6.22
C GLU A 118 22.55 1.22 -5.24
N GLY A 119 22.36 0.96 -3.93
CA GLY A 119 22.64 1.93 -2.87
C GLY A 119 21.61 3.07 -2.72
N GLY A 120 20.53 3.06 -3.50
CA GLY A 120 19.42 4.00 -3.38
C GLY A 120 18.49 3.70 -2.21
N PRO A 121 17.56 4.63 -1.89
CA PRO A 121 16.56 4.40 -0.85
C PRO A 121 15.59 3.28 -1.25
N GLN A 122 15.02 2.62 -0.24
CA GLN A 122 13.85 1.76 -0.45
C GLN A 122 12.62 2.63 -0.66
N THR A 123 11.82 2.28 -1.65
CA THR A 123 10.56 2.94 -1.99
C THR A 123 9.46 1.89 -2.16
N ALA A 124 8.21 2.31 -2.04
CA ALA A 124 7.04 1.46 -2.26
C ALA A 124 5.88 2.33 -2.72
N GLU A 125 4.75 1.72 -3.04
CA GLU A 125 3.54 2.46 -3.38
C GLU A 125 2.68 2.64 -2.14
N TRP A 126 2.30 3.88 -1.89
CA TRP A 126 1.51 4.29 -0.76
C TRP A 126 0.27 5.06 -1.21
N VAL A 127 -0.81 4.90 -0.47
CA VAL A 127 -2.07 5.63 -0.68
C VAL A 127 -2.58 6.19 0.65
N SER A 128 -3.33 7.28 0.59
CA SER A 128 -3.99 7.82 1.77
C SER A 128 -5.09 6.89 2.25
N MET A 129 -5.07 6.54 3.53
CA MET A 129 -6.15 5.79 4.19
C MET A 129 -7.50 6.50 4.08
N SER A 130 -7.50 7.83 3.99
CA SER A 130 -8.75 8.60 3.83
C SER A 130 -9.41 8.39 2.48
N GLY A 131 -8.71 7.83 1.49
CA GLY A 131 -9.24 7.54 0.16
C GLY A 131 -9.74 6.10 0.01
N LEU A 132 -9.71 5.32 1.10
CA LEU A 132 -10.11 3.91 1.13
C LEU A 132 -11.37 3.68 1.97
N SER A 133 -12.10 2.62 1.62
CA SER A 133 -13.28 2.11 2.33
C SER A 133 -13.06 0.64 2.69
N ASN A 134 -13.53 0.25 3.88
CA ASN A 134 -13.59 -1.16 4.28
C ASN A 134 -14.67 -1.93 3.53
N ASP A 135 -15.74 -1.23 3.12
CA ASP A 135 -16.88 -1.81 2.41
C ASP A 135 -16.75 -1.55 0.91
N GLU A 136 -17.31 -2.47 0.12
CA GLU A 136 -17.40 -2.33 -1.34
C GLU A 136 -18.12 -1.03 -1.72
N VAL A 137 -17.55 -0.31 -2.68
CA VAL A 137 -18.04 1.01 -3.09
C VAL A 137 -19.09 0.85 -4.19
N ILE A 138 -20.35 1.12 -3.84
CA ILE A 138 -21.46 1.07 -4.80
C ILE A 138 -21.51 2.35 -5.63
N ILE A 139 -21.15 2.26 -6.91
CA ILE A 139 -21.21 3.37 -7.85
C ILE A 139 -22.59 3.38 -8.52
N SER A 140 -23.36 4.46 -8.32
CA SER A 140 -24.67 4.59 -8.98
C SER A 140 -24.55 4.78 -10.49
N GLU A 141 -25.57 4.39 -11.26
CA GLU A 141 -25.61 4.61 -12.72
C GLU A 141 -25.37 6.07 -13.12
N LYS A 142 -25.91 7.01 -12.34
CA LYS A 142 -25.73 8.44 -12.57
C LYS A 142 -24.27 8.86 -12.35
N GLU A 143 -23.68 8.42 -11.24
CA GLU A 143 -22.28 8.71 -10.91
C GLU A 143 -21.33 8.07 -11.92
N ASN A 144 -21.55 6.81 -12.28
CA ASN A 144 -20.78 6.13 -13.31
C ASN A 144 -20.79 6.91 -14.64
N LYS A 145 -21.97 7.39 -15.05
CA LYS A 145 -22.12 8.23 -16.23
C LYS A 145 -21.33 9.55 -16.12
N GLU A 146 -21.33 10.21 -14.97
CA GLU A 146 -20.56 11.43 -14.69
C GLU A 146 -19.04 11.17 -14.64
N ILE A 147 -18.64 9.98 -14.18
CA ILE A 147 -17.25 9.51 -14.23
C ILE A 147 -16.81 9.36 -15.68
N LEU A 148 -17.53 8.57 -16.46
CA LEU A 148 -17.20 8.31 -17.86
C LEU A 148 -17.24 9.58 -18.71
N ASP A 149 -18.18 10.50 -18.46
CA ASP A 149 -18.25 11.78 -19.18
C ASP A 149 -17.05 12.69 -18.92
N SER A 150 -16.37 12.62 -17.76
CA SER A 150 -15.19 13.46 -17.54
C SER A 150 -14.02 13.07 -18.41
N TYR A 151 -13.91 11.78 -18.76
CA TYR A 151 -12.86 11.26 -19.63
C TYR A 151 -12.99 11.76 -21.06
N LEU A 152 -14.15 12.32 -21.43
CA LEU A 152 -14.48 12.67 -22.80
C LEU A 152 -14.41 14.17 -23.10
N VAL A 153 -14.13 15.02 -22.10
CA VAL A 153 -14.34 16.49 -22.18
C VAL A 153 -13.62 17.14 -23.36
N LYS A 154 -12.49 16.60 -23.80
CA LYS A 154 -11.69 17.10 -24.93
C LYS A 154 -11.88 16.29 -26.21
N SER A 155 -12.84 15.38 -26.27
CA SER A 155 -13.12 14.59 -27.48
C SER A 155 -13.55 15.48 -28.63
N ASP A 156 -13.04 15.20 -29.82
CA ASP A 156 -13.53 15.78 -31.06
C ASP A 156 -15.00 15.38 -31.28
N ASP A 157 -15.82 16.31 -31.74
CA ASP A 157 -17.25 16.09 -32.02
C ASP A 157 -18.07 15.54 -30.85
N LEU A 158 -17.64 15.77 -29.60
CA LEU A 158 -18.28 15.27 -28.39
C LEU A 158 -19.80 15.52 -28.36
N LYS A 159 -20.24 16.73 -28.71
CA LYS A 159 -21.67 17.09 -28.70
C LYS A 159 -22.54 16.22 -29.61
N ILE A 160 -21.94 15.65 -30.66
CA ILE A 160 -22.62 14.82 -31.65
C ILE A 160 -22.58 13.35 -31.21
N HIS A 161 -21.46 12.90 -30.63
CA HIS A 161 -21.18 11.48 -30.41
C HIS A 161 -21.03 11.08 -28.93
N GLN A 162 -21.40 11.94 -27.97
CA GLN A 162 -21.18 11.72 -26.54
C GLN A 162 -21.63 10.35 -26.04
N GLU A 163 -22.83 9.91 -26.40
CA GLU A 163 -23.35 8.61 -25.95
C GLU A 163 -22.53 7.45 -26.50
N LYS A 164 -22.14 7.49 -27.78
CA LYS A 164 -21.33 6.45 -28.41
C LYS A 164 -19.94 6.39 -27.81
N PHE A 165 -19.32 7.54 -27.59
CA PHE A 165 -18.04 7.65 -26.91
C PHE A 165 -18.12 7.07 -25.50
N ARG A 166 -19.10 7.50 -24.70
CA ARG A 166 -19.25 7.01 -23.31
C ARG A 166 -19.43 5.50 -23.26
N ASN A 167 -20.32 4.97 -24.07
CA ASN A 167 -20.59 3.53 -24.09
C ASN A 167 -19.36 2.73 -24.54
N THR A 168 -18.58 3.29 -25.47
CA THR A 168 -17.33 2.66 -25.91
C THR A 168 -16.26 2.72 -24.83
N VAL A 169 -16.10 3.85 -24.13
CA VAL A 169 -15.17 3.96 -22.99
C VAL A 169 -15.55 2.98 -21.89
N ALA A 170 -16.83 2.91 -21.52
CA ALA A 170 -17.33 1.96 -20.53
C ALA A 170 -16.98 0.52 -20.91
N LYS A 171 -17.19 0.16 -22.19
CA LYS A 171 -16.87 -1.16 -22.72
C LYS A 171 -15.37 -1.44 -22.60
N LEU A 172 -14.52 -0.56 -23.14
CA LEU A 172 -13.06 -0.74 -23.16
C LEU A 172 -12.46 -0.88 -21.74
N ILE A 173 -12.96 -0.09 -20.79
CA ILE A 173 -12.54 -0.19 -19.38
C ILE A 173 -13.02 -1.52 -18.77
N SER A 174 -14.29 -1.90 -18.98
CA SER A 174 -14.82 -3.14 -18.42
C SER A 174 -14.18 -4.41 -18.99
N GLU A 175 -13.68 -4.36 -20.22
CA GLU A 175 -12.97 -5.45 -20.89
C GLU A 175 -11.47 -5.49 -20.53
N GLY A 176 -10.95 -4.46 -19.83
CA GLY A 176 -9.54 -4.34 -19.49
C GLY A 176 -8.64 -3.95 -20.65
N GLU A 177 -9.21 -3.53 -21.78
CA GLU A 177 -8.48 -3.08 -22.97
C GLU A 177 -7.88 -1.67 -22.80
N CYS A 178 -8.51 -0.85 -21.94
CA CYS A 178 -8.04 0.47 -21.58
C CYS A 178 -8.19 0.71 -20.08
N ALA A 179 -7.29 1.50 -19.50
CA ALA A 179 -7.42 2.06 -18.17
C ALA A 179 -8.11 3.44 -18.23
N PRO A 180 -8.71 3.93 -17.14
CA PRO A 180 -9.24 5.29 -17.10
C PRO A 180 -8.19 6.37 -17.40
N SER A 181 -6.93 6.15 -17.01
CA SER A 181 -5.78 7.03 -17.28
C SER A 181 -5.54 7.26 -18.77
N ASP A 182 -5.74 6.24 -19.61
CA ASP A 182 -5.57 6.32 -21.07
C ASP A 182 -6.45 7.40 -21.70
N PHE A 183 -7.67 7.57 -21.17
CA PHE A 183 -8.58 8.60 -21.66
C PHE A 183 -8.26 9.99 -21.10
N GLU A 184 -7.62 10.08 -19.94
CA GLU A 184 -7.20 11.35 -19.34
C GLU A 184 -6.02 11.97 -20.11
N GLU A 185 -5.11 11.16 -20.65
CA GLU A 185 -3.95 11.64 -21.42
C GLU A 185 -4.37 12.50 -22.62
N LEU A 186 -5.33 12.02 -23.42
CA LEU A 186 -5.86 12.75 -24.57
C LEU A 186 -7.10 13.60 -24.23
N GLY A 187 -7.76 13.31 -23.10
CA GLY A 187 -9.06 13.87 -22.75
C GLY A 187 -10.21 13.35 -23.62
N GLY A 188 -10.05 12.15 -24.18
CA GLY A 188 -11.07 11.44 -24.95
C GLY A 188 -10.69 11.18 -26.42
N TRP A 189 -11.71 11.06 -27.27
CA TRP A 189 -11.59 10.57 -28.65
C TRP A 189 -11.09 11.64 -29.62
N VAL A 190 -10.09 11.29 -30.44
CA VAL A 190 -9.49 12.19 -31.43
C VAL A 190 -9.92 11.78 -32.84
N LYS A 191 -10.37 12.72 -33.67
CA LYS A 191 -10.80 12.44 -35.05
C LYS A 191 -9.64 11.91 -35.89
N SER A 192 -9.87 10.83 -36.62
CA SER A 192 -8.87 10.26 -37.51
C SER A 192 -8.76 11.04 -38.82
N VAL A 193 -7.55 11.49 -39.13
CA VAL A 193 -7.23 12.05 -40.46
C VAL A 193 -7.00 10.96 -41.52
N LYS A 194 -6.77 9.71 -41.12
CA LYS A 194 -6.53 8.57 -42.03
C LYS A 194 -7.82 8.13 -42.73
N TYR A 195 -8.93 8.17 -42.01
CA TYR A 195 -10.26 7.78 -42.48
C TYR A 195 -11.13 9.03 -42.62
N SER A 196 -10.68 10.00 -43.41
CA SER A 196 -11.28 11.33 -43.51
C SER A 196 -12.67 11.34 -44.17
N ASP A 197 -13.03 10.27 -44.86
CA ASP A 197 -14.34 10.03 -45.48
C ASP A 197 -15.33 9.33 -44.54
N ARG A 198 -14.90 8.97 -43.33
CA ARG A 198 -15.69 8.27 -42.31
C ARG A 198 -15.63 9.01 -40.97
N ASP A 199 -16.60 8.73 -40.11
CA ASP A 199 -16.57 9.22 -38.73
C ASP A 199 -15.79 8.27 -37.83
N VAL A 200 -14.49 8.19 -38.07
CA VAL A 200 -13.58 7.38 -37.28
C VAL A 200 -12.79 8.25 -36.31
N TYR A 201 -12.73 7.81 -35.06
CA TYR A 201 -11.98 8.43 -33.98
C TYR A 201 -10.99 7.41 -33.42
N PHE A 202 -10.01 7.88 -32.66
CA PHE A 202 -9.05 7.01 -32.01
C PHE A 202 -8.68 7.47 -30.60
N ILE A 203 -8.17 6.53 -29.83
CA ILE A 203 -7.49 6.71 -28.54
C ILE A 203 -6.21 5.85 -28.56
N TYR A 204 -5.33 6.05 -27.58
CA TYR A 204 -4.25 5.13 -27.26
C TYR A 204 -4.51 4.52 -25.90
N CYS A 205 -4.38 3.19 -25.77
CA CYS A 205 -4.50 2.50 -24.49
C CYS A 205 -3.24 1.68 -24.20
N GLY A 206 -2.61 1.93 -23.04
CA GLY A 206 -1.30 1.36 -22.70
C GLY A 206 -0.09 2.18 -23.18
N GLY A 207 -0.30 3.46 -23.52
CA GLY A 207 0.74 4.43 -23.92
C GLY A 207 0.71 4.85 -25.40
N LEU A 208 1.46 5.89 -25.76
CA LEU A 208 1.34 6.62 -27.05
C LEU A 208 2.00 5.98 -28.28
N SER A 209 2.05 4.64 -28.36
CA SER A 209 2.60 3.91 -29.52
C SER A 209 1.50 3.50 -30.52
N LEU A 210 1.87 3.18 -31.76
CA LEU A 210 0.89 2.81 -32.80
C LEU A 210 0.18 1.48 -32.53
N GLU A 211 0.83 0.55 -31.83
CA GLU A 211 0.28 -0.74 -31.42
C GLU A 211 -0.85 -0.59 -30.39
N ASN A 212 -0.79 0.46 -29.57
CA ASN A 212 -1.78 0.81 -28.56
C ASN A 212 -2.96 1.60 -29.13
N LYS A 213 -2.99 1.84 -30.45
CA LYS A 213 -3.97 2.70 -31.09
C LYS A 213 -5.26 1.94 -31.39
N ILE A 214 -6.34 2.35 -30.75
CA ILE A 214 -7.67 1.80 -30.95
C ILE A 214 -8.51 2.80 -31.74
N TYR A 215 -9.21 2.32 -32.77
CA TYR A 215 -10.14 3.11 -33.57
C TYR A 215 -11.58 2.75 -33.25
N LEU A 216 -12.46 3.75 -33.33
CA LEU A 216 -13.91 3.63 -33.27
C LEU A 216 -14.53 4.27 -34.51
N ASP A 217 -15.25 3.51 -35.32
CA ASP A 217 -16.20 4.06 -36.28
C ASP A 217 -17.54 4.31 -35.58
N VAL A 218 -17.90 5.57 -35.36
CA VAL A 218 -19.13 5.90 -34.63
C VAL A 218 -20.38 5.61 -35.45
N ASN A 219 -20.33 5.44 -36.76
CA ASN A 219 -21.51 5.11 -37.56
C ASN A 219 -21.87 3.63 -37.47
N THR A 220 -20.86 2.75 -37.42
CA THR A 220 -21.05 1.29 -37.33
C THR A 220 -20.91 0.72 -35.92
N ASN A 221 -20.36 1.50 -34.97
CA ASN A 221 -19.89 1.04 -33.65
C ASN A 221 -18.79 -0.03 -33.73
N GLU A 222 -18.06 -0.07 -34.85
CA GLU A 222 -16.93 -0.98 -35.02
C GLU A 222 -15.71 -0.44 -34.26
N ILE A 223 -15.15 -1.28 -33.39
CA ILE A 223 -13.88 -1.03 -32.71
C ILE A 223 -12.82 -1.90 -33.40
N PHE A 224 -11.71 -1.31 -33.80
CA PHE A 224 -10.65 -2.03 -34.51
C PHE A 224 -9.27 -1.44 -34.26
N THR A 225 -8.26 -2.29 -34.36
CA THR A 225 -6.84 -1.92 -34.40
C THR A 225 -6.32 -2.02 -35.85
N LYS A 226 -5.14 -1.48 -36.14
CA LYS A 226 -4.55 -1.51 -37.48
C LYS A 226 -3.53 -2.63 -37.61
#